data_AF-A0A3M3X3X5-F1
#
_entry.id   AF-A0A3M3X3X5-F1
#
_cell.length_a   1.000
_cell.length_b   1.000
_cell.length_c   1.000
_cell.angle_alpha   90.00
_cell.angle_beta   90.00
_cell.angle_gamma   90.00
#
_symmetry.space_group_name_H-M   'P 1'
#
loop_
_entity.id
_entity.type
_entity.pdbx_description
1 polymer ?
#
loop_
_entity_poly.entity_id
_entity_poly.type
_entity_poly.pdbx_seq_one_letter_code
_entity_poly.pdbx_strand_id
1 'polypeptide(L)'
;MSPWLTVVGIGEDGYKGLGKNARHALLHADQVFGGPRQLALLPPCIRAERRAWPSPFSLNPVLEQRGAEICVLASGDPMMFGVGASLAR
;
A
#
# COMPACT_ATOMS: atom_id res chain seq x y z
N MET A 1 9.42 4.55 -17.49
CA MET A 1 8.60 5.23 -16.46
C MET A 1 8.45 4.28 -15.29
N SER A 2 9.00 4.62 -14.13
CA SER A 2 8.74 3.85 -12.91
C SER A 2 7.28 4.08 -12.48
N PRO A 3 6.56 3.05 -12.03
CA PRO A 3 5.18 3.23 -11.55
C PRO A 3 5.20 4.12 -10.31
N TRP A 4 4.46 5.23 -10.34
CA TRP A 4 4.31 6.14 -9.20
C TRP A 4 3.42 5.55 -8.09
N LEU A 5 2.60 4.54 -8.42
CA LEU A 5 1.70 3.87 -7.50
C LEU A 5 1.89 2.36 -7.57
N THR A 6 2.16 1.74 -6.43
CA THR A 6 2.24 0.28 -6.28
C THR A 6 1.18 -0.21 -5.32
N VAL A 7 0.43 -1.24 -5.70
CA VAL A 7 -0.53 -1.90 -4.82
C VAL A 7 0.10 -3.17 -4.28
N VAL A 8 0.15 -3.30 -2.95
CA VAL A 8 0.74 -4.42 -2.23
C VAL A 8 -0.35 -5.15 -1.45
N GLY A 9 -0.57 -6.41 -1.76
CA GLY A 9 -1.41 -7.29 -0.95
C GLY A 9 -0.68 -7.69 0.32
N ILE A 10 -1.24 -7.41 1.49
CA ILE A 10 -0.72 -7.85 2.78
C ILE A 10 -1.78 -8.65 3.52
N GLY A 11 -1.46 -9.92 3.80
CA GLY A 11 -2.28 -10.83 4.58
C GLY A 11 -1.88 -10.84 6.05
N GLU A 12 -2.42 -11.79 6.80
CA GLU A 12 -2.19 -11.95 8.24
C GLU A 12 -0.71 -12.24 8.59
N ASP A 13 0.04 -12.87 7.67
CA ASP A 13 1.50 -13.07 7.79
C ASP A 13 2.31 -11.76 7.77
N GLY A 14 1.64 -10.64 7.48
CA GLY A 14 2.20 -9.31 7.46
C GLY A 14 3.38 -9.19 6.49
N TYR A 15 4.34 -8.35 6.85
CA TYR A 15 5.52 -8.10 6.01
C TYR A 15 6.37 -9.36 5.75
N LYS A 16 6.34 -10.35 6.65
CA LYS A 16 7.10 -11.59 6.50
C LYS A 16 6.55 -12.47 5.38
N GLY A 17 5.24 -12.42 5.11
CA GLY A 17 4.61 -13.12 3.98
C GLY A 17 4.87 -12.48 2.61
N LEU A 18 5.41 -11.25 2.56
CA LEU A 18 5.59 -10.53 1.30
C LEU A 18 6.76 -11.09 0.47
N GLY A 19 6.55 -11.20 -0.84
CA GLY A 19 7.60 -11.49 -1.81
C GLY A 19 8.58 -10.32 -2.02
N LYS A 20 9.72 -10.60 -2.69
CA LYS A 20 10.82 -9.64 -2.87
C LYS A 20 10.39 -8.30 -3.48
N ASN A 21 9.54 -8.33 -4.51
CA ASN A 21 9.09 -7.12 -5.21
C ASN A 21 8.22 -6.23 -4.32
N ALA A 22 7.29 -6.82 -3.55
CA ALA A 22 6.44 -6.09 -2.62
C ALA A 22 7.26 -5.45 -1.48
N ARG A 23 8.26 -6.17 -0.97
CA ARG A 23 9.18 -5.63 0.04
C ARG A 23 10.00 -4.46 -0.50
N HIS A 24 10.55 -4.60 -1.71
CA HIS A 24 11.27 -3.50 -2.37
C HIS A 24 10.37 -2.27 -2.57
N ALA A 25 9.15 -2.45 -3.08
CA ALA A 25 8.21 -1.34 -3.25
C ALA A 25 7.95 -0.60 -1.93
N LEU A 26 7.73 -1.32 -0.83
CA LEU A 26 7.52 -0.71 0.49
C LEU A 26 8.76 -0.01 1.04
N LEU A 27 9.95 -0.52 0.75
CA LEU A 27 11.22 0.09 1.19
C LEU A 27 11.55 1.38 0.45
N HIS A 28 11.11 1.50 -0.80
CA HIS A 28 11.33 2.66 -1.66
C HIS A 28 10.17 3.66 -1.64
N ALA A 29 8.99 3.27 -1.13
CA ALA A 29 7.86 4.18 -1.03
C ALA A 29 8.14 5.33 -0.07
N ASP A 30 7.77 6.54 -0.48
CA ASP A 30 7.71 7.71 0.39
C ASP A 30 6.54 7.56 1.38
N GLN A 31 5.43 6.97 0.91
CA GLN A 31 4.19 6.88 1.67
C GLN A 31 3.49 5.55 1.44
N VAL A 32 2.91 5.01 2.51
CA VAL A 32 2.11 3.79 2.49
C VAL A 32 0.71 4.07 3.01
N PHE A 33 -0.28 3.90 2.14
CA PHE A 33 -1.69 4.01 2.47
C PHE A 33 -2.28 2.64 2.80
N GLY A 34 -3.17 2.56 3.78
CA GLY A 34 -3.78 1.29 4.14
C GLY A 34 -4.79 1.39 5.28
N GLY A 35 -5.46 0.29 5.57
CA GLY A 35 -6.25 0.16 6.78
C GLY A 35 -5.33 0.15 8.03
N PRO A 36 -5.78 0.66 9.19
CA PRO A 36 -4.96 0.70 10.40
C PRO A 36 -4.34 -0.66 10.78
N ARG A 37 -5.10 -1.76 10.60
CA ARG A 37 -4.61 -3.13 10.82
C ARG A 37 -3.45 -3.50 9.89
N GLN A 38 -3.50 -3.14 8.62
CA GLN A 38 -2.45 -3.45 7.65
C GLN A 38 -1.18 -2.63 7.91
N LEU A 39 -1.34 -1.34 8.24
CA LEU A 39 -0.22 -0.45 8.57
C LEU A 39 0.51 -0.91 9.83
N ALA A 40 -0.20 -1.54 10.78
CA ALA A 40 0.39 -2.13 11.97
C ALA A 40 1.27 -3.37 11.66
N LEU A 41 1.04 -4.05 10.53
CA LEU A 41 1.84 -5.20 10.08
C LEU A 41 3.18 -4.79 9.44
N LEU A 42 3.40 -3.49 9.21
CA LEU A 42 4.64 -2.98 8.65
C LEU A 42 5.74 -2.88 9.72
N PRO A 43 6.93 -3.44 9.48
CA PRO A 43 8.04 -3.38 10.42
C PRO A 43 8.63 -1.96 10.48
N PRO A 44 9.41 -1.65 11.51
CA PRO A 44 10.07 -0.35 11.66
C PRO A 44 11.09 -0.01 10.56
N CYS A 45 11.56 -1.01 9.78
CA CYS A 45 12.48 -0.75 8.68
C CYS A 45 11.81 -0.06 7.47
N ILE A 46 10.48 -0.07 7.40
CA ILE A 46 9.74 0.72 6.43
C ILE A 46 9.71 2.17 6.92
N ARG A 47 10.47 3.03 6.23
CA ARG A 47 10.58 4.46 6.52
C ARG A 47 9.45 5.29 5.93
N ALA A 48 8.65 4.69 5.07
CA ALA A 48 7.50 5.35 4.44
C ALA A 48 6.52 5.89 5.49
N GLU A 49 5.94 7.05 5.21
CA GLU A 49 4.91 7.63 6.05
C GLU A 49 3.65 6.74 6.00
N ARG A 50 3.16 6.32 7.17
CA ARG A 50 1.98 5.45 7.27
C ARG A 50 0.71 6.31 7.30
N ARG A 51 -0.08 6.25 6.24
CA ARG A 51 -1.31 7.02 6.08
C ARG A 51 -2.53 6.10 6.15
N ALA A 52 -3.31 6.21 7.22
CA ALA A 52 -4.58 5.50 7.29
C ALA A 52 -5.57 6.05 6.25
N TRP A 53 -6.41 5.18 5.71
CA TRP A 53 -7.53 5.62 4.87
C TRP A 53 -8.44 6.59 5.63
N PRO A 54 -8.95 7.65 4.97
CA PRO A 54 -9.92 8.54 5.57
C PRO A 54 -11.24 7.80 5.82
N SER A 55 -12.03 8.32 6.76
CA SER A 55 -13.43 7.92 6.98
C SER A 55 -14.33 9.13 6.71
N PRO A 56 -15.21 9.10 5.70
CA PRO A 56 -15.48 7.99 4.77
C PRO A 56 -14.31 7.70 3.81
N PHE A 57 -14.25 6.46 3.29
CA PHE A 57 -13.20 6.03 2.38
C PHE A 57 -13.14 6.89 1.12
N SER A 58 -11.93 7.30 0.73
CA SER A 58 -11.66 8.06 -0.49
C SER A 58 -10.24 7.77 -1.00
N LEU A 59 -10.09 7.72 -2.32
CA LEU A 59 -8.80 7.60 -3.01
C LEU A 59 -8.12 8.95 -3.25
N ASN A 60 -8.82 10.08 -3.05
CA ASN A 60 -8.29 11.42 -3.32
C ASN A 60 -6.91 11.66 -2.69
N PRO A 61 -6.65 11.29 -1.42
CA PRO A 61 -5.33 11.54 -0.80
C PRO A 61 -4.15 10.84 -1.50
N VAL A 62 -4.41 9.73 -2.20
CA VAL A 62 -3.41 9.03 -3.01
C VAL A 62 -3.25 9.72 -4.35
N LEU A 63 -4.37 10.07 -5.00
CA LEU A 63 -4.38 10.72 -6.32
C LEU A 63 -3.76 12.12 -6.29
N GLU A 64 -3.91 12.85 -5.19
CA GLU A 64 -3.31 14.17 -4.97
C GLU A 64 -1.78 14.13 -4.91
N GLN A 65 -1.19 12.96 -4.66
CA GLN A 65 0.26 12.77 -4.55
C GLN A 65 0.88 12.09 -5.77
N ARG A 66 0.20 12.20 -6.90
CA ARG A 66 0.68 11.73 -8.19
C ARG A 66 2.05 12.32 -8.50
N GLY A 67 3.04 11.45 -8.62
CA GLY A 67 4.44 11.82 -8.87
C GLY A 67 5.42 11.46 -7.74
N ALA A 68 4.92 11.13 -6.54
CA ALA A 68 5.70 10.48 -5.49
C ALA A 68 5.68 8.95 -5.64
N GLU A 69 6.61 8.23 -4.98
CA GLU A 69 6.58 6.77 -4.93
C GLU A 69 5.63 6.32 -3.82
N ILE A 70 4.40 5.92 -4.19
CA ILE A 70 3.35 5.57 -3.24
C ILE A 70 3.09 4.07 -3.25
N CYS A 71 2.94 3.50 -2.05
CA CYS A 71 2.41 2.16 -1.86
C CYS A 71 1.01 2.19 -1.25
N VAL A 72 0.14 1.31 -1.72
CA VAL A 72 -1.20 1.08 -1.16
C VAL A 72 -1.29 -0.36 -0.68
N LEU A 73 -1.67 -0.56 0.57
CA LEU A 73 -1.93 -1.88 1.13
C LEU A 73 -3.37 -2.31 0.85
N ALA A 74 -3.52 -3.51 0.29
CA ALA A 74 -4.79 -4.20 0.14
C ALA A 74 -4.81 -5.45 1.04
N SER A 75 -5.98 -5.83 1.56
CA SER A 75 -6.11 -7.02 2.41
C SER A 75 -6.12 -8.25 1.53
N GLY A 76 -5.17 -9.17 1.72
CA GLY A 76 -5.08 -10.40 0.93
C GLY A 76 -4.54 -10.19 -0.49
N ASP A 77 -5.01 -10.98 -1.46
CA ASP A 77 -4.64 -10.87 -2.87
C ASP A 77 -5.25 -9.58 -3.48
N PRO A 78 -4.43 -8.64 -4.03
CA PRO A 78 -4.95 -7.39 -4.58
C PRO A 78 -5.92 -7.57 -5.76
N MET A 79 -5.96 -8.76 -6.37
CA MET A 79 -6.84 -9.13 -7.48
C MET A 79 -8.09 -9.90 -7.03
N MET A 80 -8.23 -10.20 -5.73
CA MET A 80 -9.38 -10.95 -5.19
C MET A 80 -10.07 -10.12 -4.10
N PHE A 81 -11.02 -9.27 -4.53
CA PHE A 81 -11.88 -8.40 -3.70
C PHE A 81 -11.23 -7.17 -3.02
N GLY A 82 -10.02 -6.76 -3.40
CA GLY A 82 -9.30 -5.61 -2.80
C GLY A 82 -9.26 -4.31 -3.62
N VAL A 83 -8.75 -3.24 -3.00
CA VAL A 83 -8.48 -1.90 -3.59
C VAL A 83 -7.75 -1.94 -4.94
N GLY A 84 -6.99 -3.01 -5.23
CA GLY A 84 -6.38 -3.23 -6.54
C GLY A 84 -7.39 -3.29 -7.69
N ALA A 85 -8.57 -3.87 -7.49
CA ALA A 85 -9.66 -3.88 -8.47
C ALA A 85 -10.31 -2.50 -8.65
N SER A 86 -10.29 -1.64 -7.62
CA SER A 86 -10.78 -0.26 -7.71
C SER A 86 -9.78 0.70 -8.38
N LEU A 87 -8.48 0.40 -8.29
CA LEU A 87 -7.40 1.19 -8.92
C LEU A 87 -7.11 0.77 -10.37
N ALA A 88 -7.52 -0.43 -10.78
CA ALA A 88 -7.33 -0.95 -12.14
C ALA A 88 -8.40 -0.45 -13.15
N ARG A 89 -9.31 0.43 -12.73
CA ARG A 89 -10.37 0.98 -13.57
C ARG A 89 -10.13 2.44 -13.93
#